data_AF-A0A9Q3V323-F1
#
_entry.id   AF-A0A9Q3V323-F1
#
_cell.length_a   1.000
_cell.length_b   1.000
_cell.length_c   1.000
_cell.angle_alpha   90.00
_cell.angle_beta   90.00
_cell.angle_gamma   90.00
#
_symmetry.space_group_name_H-M   'P 1'
#
loop_
_entity.id
_entity.type
_entity.pdbx_description
1 polymer ?
#
loop_
_entity_poly.entity_id
_entity_poly.type
_entity_poly.pdbx_seq_one_letter_code
_entity_poly.pdbx_strand_id
1 'polypeptide(L)'
;MIFIQLILAHLLGDFILQPNSWVADKERNKLKSSYLYFHVLIHTVLSLIFLWDLKLWWVAVLVGISHFIIDACKLSFQNNQTKKSWFFIDQALHVAVIGGVSLYFGEFNFDFLKNQDFLKITMGALFLTTPASIFIKLLLSSWTPVTEEEGNIQTESLSSAGKYIGILERLLVFTFIVVNHWEGVGFMIAAKSVFRFSDLAQAKQRKLTEYVLIGTLLSFGIAVLAGILIK
;
A
#
# COMPACT_ATOMS: atom_id res chain seq x y z
N MET A 1 -3.10 13.31 -21.15
CA MET A 1 -3.01 12.56 -19.88
C MET A 1 -2.78 11.10 -20.20
N ILE A 2 -1.64 10.81 -20.81
CA ILE A 2 -1.21 9.47 -21.19
C ILE A 2 -0.89 8.62 -19.96
N PHE A 3 -0.49 9.22 -18.83
CA PHE A 3 -0.16 8.49 -17.61
C PHE A 3 -1.32 7.60 -17.15
N ILE A 4 -2.52 8.20 -17.00
CA ILE A 4 -3.71 7.48 -16.53
C ILE A 4 -4.13 6.42 -17.54
N GLN A 5 -4.09 6.73 -18.83
CA GLN A 5 -4.42 5.79 -19.91
C GLN A 5 -3.52 4.55 -19.88
N LEU A 6 -2.21 4.75 -19.71
CA LEU A 6 -1.22 3.67 -19.65
C LEU A 6 -1.28 2.89 -18.34
N ILE A 7 -1.53 3.54 -17.20
CA ILE A 7 -1.78 2.85 -15.92
C ILE A 7 -3.02 1.97 -16.00
N LEU A 8 -4.10 2.44 -16.63
CA LEU A 8 -5.29 1.61 -16.85
C LEU A 8 -5.00 0.40 -17.74
N ALA A 9 -4.27 0.60 -18.84
CA ALA A 9 -3.83 -0.49 -19.70
C ALA A 9 -2.99 -1.53 -18.93
N HIS A 10 -2.07 -1.05 -18.09
CA HIS A 10 -1.24 -1.89 -17.21
C HIS A 10 -2.07 -2.70 -16.22
N LEU A 11 -2.96 -2.04 -15.47
CA LEU A 11 -3.80 -2.70 -14.46
C LEU A 11 -4.70 -3.77 -15.07
N LEU A 12 -5.29 -3.48 -16.24
CA LEU A 12 -6.11 -4.46 -16.96
C LEU A 12 -5.27 -5.65 -17.46
N GLY A 13 -4.09 -5.39 -18.02
CA GLY A 13 -3.21 -6.43 -18.55
C GLY A 13 -2.66 -7.37 -17.49
N ASP A 14 -2.06 -6.84 -16.42
CA ASP A 14 -1.35 -7.61 -15.40
C ASP A 14 -2.30 -8.33 -14.41
N PHE A 15 -3.42 -7.71 -14.05
CA PHE A 15 -4.27 -8.22 -12.96
C PHE A 15 -5.58 -8.86 -13.42
N ILE A 16 -6.14 -8.43 -14.54
CA ILE A 16 -7.46 -8.89 -15.02
C ILE A 16 -7.31 -9.86 -16.19
N LEU A 17 -6.44 -9.55 -17.14
CA LEU A 17 -6.28 -10.29 -18.40
C LEU A 17 -5.11 -11.29 -18.38
N GLN A 18 -4.47 -11.51 -17.22
CA GLN A 18 -3.43 -12.50 -17.02
C GLN A 18 -3.92 -13.62 -16.08
N PRO A 19 -4.42 -14.74 -16.63
CA PRO A 19 -4.83 -15.89 -15.82
C PRO A 19 -3.67 -16.53 -15.05
N ASN A 20 -3.96 -17.10 -13.87
CA ASN A 20 -2.99 -17.83 -13.05
C ASN A 20 -2.31 -18.99 -13.80
N SER A 21 -2.98 -19.61 -14.77
CA SER A 21 -2.42 -20.67 -15.62
C SER A 21 -1.26 -20.18 -16.50
N TRP A 22 -1.35 -18.95 -17.01
CA TRP A 22 -0.26 -18.35 -17.79
C TRP A 22 0.92 -18.00 -16.89
N VAL A 23 0.66 -17.49 -15.68
CA VAL A 23 1.72 -17.20 -14.71
C VAL A 23 2.49 -18.48 -14.37
N ALA A 24 1.77 -19.59 -14.10
CA ALA A 24 2.40 -20.88 -13.83
C ALA A 24 3.24 -21.39 -15.01
N ASP A 25 2.75 -21.25 -16.25
CA ASP A 25 3.50 -21.64 -17.45
C ASP A 25 4.75 -20.76 -17.66
N LYS A 26 4.62 -19.44 -17.49
CA LYS A 26 5.74 -18.48 -17.56
C LYS A 26 6.81 -18.81 -16.51
N GLU A 27 6.43 -19.12 -15.28
CA GLU A 27 7.39 -19.49 -14.23
C GLU A 27 8.11 -20.81 -14.54
N ARG A 28 7.41 -21.78 -15.16
CA ARG A 28 7.99 -23.09 -15.54
C ARG A 28 8.91 -23.01 -16.75
N ASN A 29 8.46 -22.34 -17.81
CA ASN A 29 9.11 -22.35 -19.12
C ASN A 29 9.95 -21.08 -19.38
N LYS A 30 9.85 -20.07 -18.52
CA LYS A 30 10.56 -18.77 -18.62
C LYS A 30 10.38 -18.15 -20.02
N LEU A 31 11.47 -17.77 -20.68
CA LEU A 31 11.48 -17.17 -22.02
C LEU A 31 10.95 -18.10 -23.12
N LYS A 32 10.80 -19.40 -22.86
CA LYS A 32 10.20 -20.37 -23.80
C LYS A 32 8.68 -20.39 -23.72
N SER A 33 8.07 -19.76 -22.72
CA SER A 33 6.61 -19.69 -22.61
C SER A 33 6.03 -18.81 -23.72
N SER A 34 5.10 -19.35 -24.51
CA SER A 34 4.35 -18.55 -25.49
C SER A 34 3.47 -17.49 -24.83
N TYR A 35 3.00 -17.76 -23.60
CA TYR A 35 2.16 -16.84 -22.84
C TYR A 35 2.90 -15.56 -22.41
N LEU A 36 4.23 -15.56 -22.34
CA LEU A 36 5.02 -14.33 -22.15
C LEU A 36 4.79 -13.36 -23.31
N TYR A 37 4.91 -13.83 -24.55
CA TYR A 37 4.75 -13.01 -25.75
C TYR A 37 3.29 -12.60 -25.96
N PHE A 38 2.34 -13.49 -25.69
CA PHE A 38 0.91 -13.15 -25.78
C PHE A 38 0.51 -12.08 -24.75
N HIS A 39 1.06 -12.17 -23.54
CA HIS A 39 0.83 -11.18 -22.50
C HIS A 39 1.40 -9.80 -22.90
N VAL A 40 2.63 -9.74 -23.42
CA VAL A 40 3.22 -8.49 -23.93
C VAL A 40 2.41 -7.90 -25.08
N LEU A 41 1.89 -8.75 -25.97
CA LEU A 41 1.02 -8.32 -27.05
C LEU A 41 -0.26 -7.68 -26.50
N ILE A 42 -0.87 -8.26 -25.46
CA ILE A 42 -2.03 -7.67 -24.78
C ILE A 42 -1.69 -6.28 -24.23
N HIS A 43 -0.56 -6.10 -23.54
CA HIS A 43 -0.16 -4.79 -23.02
C HIS A 43 0.05 -3.75 -24.14
N THR A 44 0.68 -4.16 -25.24
CA THR A 44 0.90 -3.28 -26.40
C THR A 44 -0.42 -2.86 -27.04
N VAL A 45 -1.34 -3.81 -27.23
CA VAL A 45 -2.67 -3.56 -27.83
C VAL A 45 -3.53 -2.70 -26.89
N LEU A 46 -3.58 -3.00 -25.60
CA LEU A 46 -4.29 -2.18 -24.62
C LEU A 46 -3.74 -0.75 -24.60
N SER A 47 -2.42 -0.58 -24.62
CA SER A 47 -1.80 0.75 -24.67
C SER A 47 -2.23 1.52 -25.92
N LEU A 48 -2.26 0.89 -27.10
CA LEU A 48 -2.79 1.52 -28.33
C LEU A 48 -4.26 1.91 -28.21
N ILE A 49 -5.10 1.02 -27.67
CA ILE A 49 -6.54 1.26 -27.48
C ILE A 49 -6.78 2.43 -26.53
N PHE A 50 -6.09 2.47 -25.38
CA PHE A 50 -6.30 3.52 -24.38
C PHE A 50 -5.72 4.87 -24.78
N LEU A 51 -4.60 4.89 -25.51
CA LEU A 51 -4.04 6.14 -26.05
C LEU A 51 -4.94 6.71 -27.15
N TRP A 52 -5.56 5.85 -27.97
CA TRP A 52 -6.47 6.20 -29.06
C TRP A 52 -5.93 7.28 -30.04
N ASP A 53 -4.61 7.37 -30.16
CA ASP A 53 -3.92 8.26 -31.09
C ASP A 53 -2.80 7.50 -31.80
N LEU A 54 -2.97 7.28 -33.10
CA LEU A 54 -2.00 6.55 -33.93
C LEU A 54 -0.65 7.27 -34.03
N LYS A 55 -0.56 8.57 -33.75
CA LYS A 55 0.73 9.28 -33.69
C LYS A 55 1.59 8.82 -32.50
N LEU A 56 0.95 8.25 -31.48
CA LEU A 56 1.59 7.75 -30.27
C LEU A 56 1.91 6.25 -30.34
N TRP A 57 1.87 5.63 -31.53
CA TRP A 57 2.16 4.19 -31.69
C TRP A 57 3.49 3.76 -31.07
N TRP A 58 4.51 4.63 -31.16
CA TRP A 58 5.84 4.38 -30.61
C TRP A 58 5.83 4.28 -29.07
N VAL A 59 4.90 4.98 -28.39
CA VAL A 59 4.73 4.91 -26.94
C VAL A 59 4.25 3.51 -26.54
N ALA A 60 3.24 3.00 -27.23
CA ALA A 60 2.72 1.66 -26.96
C ALA A 60 3.77 0.57 -27.23
N VAL A 61 4.56 0.71 -28.29
CA VAL A 61 5.68 -0.20 -28.59
C VAL A 61 6.76 -0.11 -27.52
N LEU A 62 7.15 1.09 -27.09
CA LEU A 62 8.13 1.29 -26.03
C LEU A 62 7.68 0.65 -24.72
N VAL A 63 6.43 0.89 -24.32
CA VAL A 63 5.83 0.27 -23.12
C VAL A 63 5.83 -1.25 -23.27
N GLY A 64 5.39 -1.80 -24.41
CA GLY A 64 5.40 -3.24 -24.67
C GLY A 64 6.79 -3.88 -24.59
N ILE A 65 7.81 -3.26 -25.20
CA ILE A 65 9.20 -3.75 -25.15
C ILE A 65 9.74 -3.69 -23.72
N SER A 66 9.52 -2.59 -23.01
CA SER A 66 9.94 -2.46 -21.62
C SER A 66 9.26 -3.50 -20.72
N HIS A 67 7.97 -3.76 -20.95
CA HIS A 67 7.19 -4.74 -20.19
C HIS A 67 7.78 -6.14 -20.40
N PHE A 68 8.06 -6.52 -21.64
CA PHE A 68 8.75 -7.78 -21.96
C PHE A 68 10.09 -7.91 -21.23
N ILE A 69 10.93 -6.87 -21.24
CA ILE A 69 12.24 -6.89 -20.58
C ILE A 69 12.08 -7.09 -19.07
N ILE A 70 11.16 -6.35 -18.44
CA ILE A 70 10.91 -6.43 -17.00
C ILE A 70 10.40 -7.83 -16.62
N ASP A 71 9.38 -8.35 -17.33
CA ASP A 71 8.84 -9.69 -17.12
C ASP A 71 9.92 -10.78 -17.33
N ALA A 72 10.73 -10.64 -18.38
CA ALA A 72 11.86 -11.53 -18.67
C ALA A 72 12.90 -11.54 -17.53
N CYS A 73 13.27 -10.36 -17.03
CA CYS A 73 14.17 -10.22 -15.88
C CYS A 73 13.58 -10.88 -14.64
N LYS A 74 12.31 -10.60 -14.31
CA LYS A 74 11.60 -11.23 -13.20
C LYS A 74 11.64 -12.75 -13.29
N LEU A 75 11.24 -13.33 -14.43
CA LEU A 75 11.25 -14.78 -14.64
C LEU A 75 12.66 -15.41 -14.58
N SER A 76 13.69 -14.63 -14.90
CA SER A 76 15.07 -15.12 -14.92
C SER A 76 15.69 -15.12 -13.52
N PHE A 77 15.45 -14.09 -12.71
CA PHE A 77 16.09 -13.88 -11.40
C PHE A 77 15.22 -14.25 -10.19
N GLN A 78 13.90 -14.39 -10.36
CA GLN A 78 13.00 -14.78 -9.28
C GLN A 78 13.29 -16.21 -8.80
N ASN A 79 13.28 -16.39 -7.48
CA ASN A 79 13.25 -17.70 -6.83
C ASN A 79 12.11 -17.75 -5.80
N ASN A 80 11.87 -18.93 -5.21
CA ASN A 80 10.75 -19.12 -4.27
C ASN A 80 10.82 -18.22 -3.03
N GLN A 81 12.02 -17.84 -2.58
CA GLN A 81 12.19 -16.97 -1.41
C GLN A 81 12.00 -15.49 -1.79
N THR A 82 12.44 -15.08 -2.97
CA THR A 82 12.40 -13.69 -3.44
C THR A 82 11.15 -13.34 -4.25
N LYS A 83 10.23 -14.29 -4.46
CA LYS A 83 8.99 -14.13 -5.25
C LYS A 83 8.18 -12.89 -4.88
N LYS A 84 8.00 -12.65 -3.57
CA LYS A 84 7.27 -11.47 -3.08
C LYS A 84 7.98 -10.17 -3.43
N SER A 85 9.30 -10.09 -3.21
CA SER A 85 10.09 -8.90 -3.53
C SER A 85 10.12 -8.62 -5.03
N TRP A 86 10.30 -9.65 -5.86
CA TRP A 86 10.29 -9.52 -7.32
C TRP A 86 8.94 -9.09 -7.86
N PHE A 87 7.83 -9.50 -7.24
CA PHE A 87 6.51 -8.96 -7.59
C PHE A 87 6.44 -7.44 -7.39
N PHE A 88 6.90 -6.91 -6.25
CA PHE A 88 6.87 -5.46 -6.02
C PHE A 88 7.87 -4.69 -6.90
N ILE A 89 9.06 -5.24 -7.13
CA ILE A 89 10.08 -4.64 -8.01
C ILE A 89 9.55 -4.55 -9.45
N ASP A 90 8.96 -5.63 -9.96
CA ASP A 90 8.32 -5.70 -11.27
C ASP A 90 7.27 -4.59 -11.45
N GLN A 91 6.30 -4.49 -10.54
CA GLN A 91 5.27 -3.45 -10.59
C GLN A 91 5.86 -2.03 -10.49
N ALA A 92 6.88 -1.82 -9.65
CA ALA A 92 7.55 -0.54 -9.54
C ALA A 92 8.27 -0.16 -10.84
N LEU A 93 8.92 -1.11 -11.52
CA LEU A 93 9.60 -0.88 -12.79
C LEU A 93 8.60 -0.55 -13.92
N HIS A 94 7.48 -1.26 -14.01
CA HIS A 94 6.44 -0.95 -15.01
C HIS A 94 5.87 0.46 -14.81
N VAL A 95 5.53 0.81 -13.56
CA VAL A 95 5.05 2.17 -13.23
C VAL A 95 6.13 3.22 -13.48
N ALA A 96 7.41 2.90 -13.23
CA ALA A 96 8.52 3.82 -13.51
C ALA A 96 8.69 4.08 -15.01
N VAL A 97 8.51 3.08 -15.88
CA VAL A 97 8.53 3.30 -17.33
C VAL A 97 7.36 4.18 -17.76
N ILE A 98 6.13 3.87 -17.32
CA ILE A 98 4.95 4.68 -17.63
C ILE A 98 5.11 6.12 -17.13
N GLY A 99 5.63 6.29 -15.91
CA GLY A 99 5.97 7.59 -15.34
C GLY A 99 7.03 8.33 -16.13
N GLY A 100 8.10 7.64 -16.55
CA GLY A 100 9.17 8.20 -17.38
C GLY A 100 8.69 8.69 -18.74
N VAL A 101 7.83 7.91 -19.42
CA VAL A 101 7.18 8.35 -20.66
C VAL A 101 6.28 9.56 -20.38
N SER A 102 5.49 9.54 -19.31
CA SER A 102 4.58 10.64 -19.00
C SER A 102 5.30 11.94 -18.60
N LEU A 103 6.49 11.82 -17.97
CA LEU A 103 7.40 12.95 -17.74
C LEU A 103 7.88 13.59 -19.04
N TYR A 104 8.19 12.79 -20.07
CA TYR A 104 8.58 13.29 -21.38
C TYR A 104 7.48 14.16 -22.03
N PHE A 105 6.21 13.84 -21.78
CA PHE A 105 5.07 14.65 -22.22
C PHE A 105 4.73 15.83 -21.30
N GLY A 106 5.53 16.07 -20.24
CA GLY A 106 5.36 17.19 -19.33
C GLY A 106 4.11 17.10 -18.45
N GLU A 107 3.56 15.90 -18.21
CA GLU A 107 2.30 15.73 -17.47
C GLU A 107 2.44 15.95 -15.96
N PHE A 108 3.66 15.83 -15.42
CA PHE A 108 3.92 16.04 -14.00
C PHE A 108 4.42 17.45 -13.74
N ASN A 109 3.66 18.21 -12.96
CA ASN A 109 4.13 19.43 -12.33
C ASN A 109 4.49 19.13 -10.86
N PHE A 110 5.72 19.48 -10.45
CA PHE A 110 6.21 19.31 -9.07
C PHE A 110 5.89 20.50 -8.15
N ASP A 111 5.13 21.50 -8.61
CA ASP A 111 4.74 22.66 -7.80
C ASP A 111 3.90 22.28 -6.56
N PHE A 112 3.27 21.10 -6.55
CA PHE A 112 2.60 20.57 -5.35
C PHE A 112 3.56 20.44 -4.15
N LEU A 113 4.87 20.23 -4.38
CA LEU A 113 5.87 20.19 -3.30
C LEU A 113 6.07 21.54 -2.61
N LYS A 114 5.69 22.65 -3.26
CA LYS A 114 5.71 23.99 -2.67
C LYS A 114 4.38 24.36 -2.01
N ASN A 115 3.32 23.57 -2.24
CA ASN A 115 2.01 23.84 -1.69
C ASN A 115 2.03 23.58 -0.17
N GLN A 116 1.80 24.65 0.62
CA GLN A 116 1.84 24.56 2.08
C GLN A 116 0.82 23.58 2.64
N ASP A 117 -0.38 23.48 2.06
CA ASP A 117 -1.42 22.57 2.53
C ASP A 117 -1.04 21.11 2.25
N PHE A 118 -0.46 20.84 1.08
CA PHE A 118 0.12 19.53 0.77
C PHE A 118 1.20 19.15 1.79
N LEU A 119 2.10 20.07 2.13
CA LEU A 119 3.17 19.85 3.10
C LEU A 119 2.62 19.62 4.52
N LYS A 120 1.62 20.39 4.95
CA LYS A 120 0.96 20.20 6.26
C LYS A 120 0.30 18.83 6.37
N ILE A 121 -0.48 18.43 5.36
CA ILE A 121 -1.12 17.11 5.30
C ILE A 121 -0.08 16.00 5.33
N THR A 122 0.98 16.12 4.53
CA THR A 122 2.08 15.15 4.48
C THR A 122 2.79 15.05 5.83
N MET A 123 3.08 16.19 6.48
CA MET A 123 3.69 16.24 7.81
C MET A 123 2.82 15.53 8.86
N GLY A 124 1.50 15.77 8.87
CA GLY A 124 0.56 15.10 9.75
C GLY A 124 0.52 13.59 9.54
N ALA A 125 0.37 13.17 8.29
CA ALA A 125 0.38 11.76 7.93
C ALA A 125 1.67 11.08 8.40
N LEU A 126 2.83 11.68 8.14
CA LEU A 126 4.13 11.15 8.59
C LEU A 126 4.22 11.09 10.12
N PHE A 127 3.84 12.14 10.83
CA PHE A 127 3.82 12.16 12.29
C PHE A 127 2.97 11.02 12.87
N LEU A 128 1.79 10.75 12.28
CA LEU A 128 0.88 9.70 12.73
C LEU A 128 1.37 8.28 12.46
N THR A 129 2.47 8.08 11.72
CA THR A 129 3.07 6.77 11.52
C THR A 129 3.95 6.36 12.70
N THR A 130 5.27 6.28 12.51
CA THR A 130 6.24 5.84 13.50
C THR A 130 6.40 6.83 14.66
N PRO A 131 6.44 8.17 14.46
CA PRO A 131 6.60 9.11 15.58
C PRO A 131 5.49 8.99 16.63
N ALA A 132 4.22 9.00 16.22
CA ALA A 132 3.09 8.80 17.13
C ALA A 132 3.13 7.42 17.82
N SER A 133 3.49 6.35 17.11
CA SER A 133 3.66 5.02 17.72
C SER A 133 4.74 5.02 18.82
N ILE A 134 5.85 5.72 18.62
CA ILE A 134 6.91 5.85 19.64
C ILE A 134 6.39 6.63 20.85
N PHE A 135 5.70 7.75 20.63
CA PHE A 135 5.13 8.57 21.70
C PHE A 135 4.11 7.80 22.55
N ILE A 136 3.19 7.07 21.90
CA ILE A 136 2.20 6.21 22.59
C ILE A 136 2.92 5.12 23.39
N LYS A 137 3.92 4.46 22.80
CA LYS A 137 4.69 3.41 23.50
C LYS A 137 5.38 3.96 24.75
N LEU A 138 5.96 5.17 24.65
CA LEU A 138 6.63 5.82 25.77
C LEU A 138 5.64 6.22 26.88
N LEU A 139 4.47 6.76 26.51
CA LEU A 139 3.43 7.07 27.50
C LEU A 139 2.89 5.83 28.19
N LEU A 140 2.77 4.72 27.48
CA LEU A 140 2.20 3.48 28.01
C LEU A 140 3.21 2.56 28.70
N SER A 141 4.51 2.86 28.67
CA SER A 141 5.55 1.96 29.20
C SER A 141 5.40 1.68 30.70
N SER A 142 4.76 2.56 31.45
CA SER A 142 4.47 2.34 32.88
C SER A 142 3.28 1.40 33.14
N TRP A 143 2.45 1.14 32.13
CA TRP A 143 1.26 0.29 32.22
C TRP A 143 1.38 -1.00 31.39
N THR A 144 2.53 -1.25 30.75
CA THR A 144 2.75 -2.48 30.00
C THR A 144 2.66 -3.68 30.94
N PRO A 145 1.67 -4.58 30.76
CA PRO A 145 1.58 -5.76 31.61
C PRO A 145 2.82 -6.63 31.37
N VAL A 146 3.41 -7.14 32.44
CA VAL A 146 4.48 -8.14 32.36
C VAL A 146 3.84 -9.42 31.79
N THR A 147 4.11 -9.72 30.53
CA THR A 147 3.78 -11.02 29.93
C THR A 147 4.78 -12.05 30.45
N GLU A 148 4.28 -13.06 31.16
CA GLU A 148 5.05 -14.27 31.46
C GLU A 148 5.49 -14.88 30.12
N GLU A 149 6.80 -15.14 30.00
CA GLU A 149 7.46 -15.54 28.77
C GLU A 149 7.02 -16.94 28.31
N GLU A 150 6.43 -17.04 27.11
CA GLU A 150 6.38 -18.28 26.35
C GLU A 150 6.80 -18.02 24.88
N GLY A 151 7.94 -18.59 24.47
CA GLY A 151 8.26 -18.92 23.07
C GLY A 151 8.74 -17.77 22.16
N ASN A 152 10.06 -17.59 22.10
CA ASN A 152 10.82 -16.50 21.49
C ASN A 152 10.81 -16.41 19.93
N ILE A 153 9.79 -16.91 19.21
CA ILE A 153 9.78 -16.89 17.72
C ILE A 153 8.44 -16.41 17.12
N GLN A 154 7.29 -16.67 17.74
CA GLN A 154 6.00 -16.22 17.20
C GLN A 154 5.64 -14.78 17.60
N THR A 155 6.25 -14.25 18.66
CA THR A 155 5.92 -12.94 19.24
C THR A 155 6.39 -11.74 18.41
N GLU A 156 7.49 -11.84 17.65
CA GLU A 156 8.00 -10.71 16.84
C GLU A 156 7.11 -10.38 15.63
N SER A 157 6.57 -11.40 14.94
CA SER A 157 5.72 -11.19 13.75
C SER A 157 4.35 -10.59 14.13
N LEU A 158 3.78 -11.00 15.27
CA LEU A 158 2.52 -10.49 15.81
C LEU A 158 2.69 -9.10 16.46
N SER A 159 3.80 -8.85 17.15
CA SER A 159 4.15 -7.51 17.68
C SER A 159 4.24 -6.46 16.58
N SER A 160 4.78 -6.86 15.43
CA SER A 160 4.86 -6.01 14.24
C SER A 160 3.46 -5.67 13.69
N ALA A 161 2.54 -6.64 13.64
CA ALA A 161 1.18 -6.44 13.14
C ALA A 161 0.39 -5.39 13.95
N GLY A 162 0.47 -5.44 15.29
CA GLY A 162 -0.19 -4.46 16.17
C GLY A 162 0.26 -3.01 15.92
N LYS A 163 1.56 -2.80 15.66
CA LYS A 163 2.10 -1.49 15.28
C LYS A 163 1.48 -0.98 13.98
N TYR A 164 1.42 -1.83 12.94
CA TYR A 164 0.85 -1.44 11.64
C TYR A 164 -0.65 -1.21 11.71
N ILE A 165 -1.40 -2.01 12.49
CA ILE A 165 -2.84 -1.78 12.74
C ILE A 165 -3.04 -0.38 13.34
N GLY A 166 -2.28 -0.02 14.37
CA GLY A 166 -2.39 1.31 14.98
C GLY A 166 -2.05 2.45 14.02
N ILE A 167 -1.07 2.27 13.13
CA ILE A 167 -0.74 3.25 12.09
C ILE A 167 -1.91 3.42 11.10
N LEU A 168 -2.46 2.31 10.60
CA LEU A 168 -3.57 2.33 9.64
C LEU A 168 -4.81 3.01 10.21
N GLU A 169 -5.16 2.70 11.46
CA GLU A 169 -6.30 3.35 12.15
C GLU A 169 -6.11 4.86 12.26
N ARG A 170 -4.93 5.33 12.69
CA ARG A 170 -4.67 6.77 12.82
C ARG A 170 -4.72 7.48 11.47
N LEU A 171 -4.16 6.87 10.42
CA LEU A 171 -4.23 7.43 9.06
C LEU A 171 -5.66 7.46 8.52
N LEU A 172 -6.50 6.48 8.85
CA LEU A 172 -7.93 6.49 8.50
C LEU A 172 -8.69 7.60 9.24
N VAL A 173 -8.52 7.74 10.57
CA VAL A 173 -9.11 8.87 11.34
C VAL A 173 -8.70 10.19 10.70
N PHE A 174 -7.40 10.37 10.48
CA PHE A 174 -6.85 11.59 9.95
C PHE A 174 -7.41 11.92 8.57
N THR A 175 -7.47 10.93 7.68
CA THR A 175 -8.06 11.07 6.35
C THR A 175 -9.51 11.55 6.46
N PHE A 176 -10.35 10.86 7.24
CA PHE A 176 -11.75 11.23 7.44
C PHE A 176 -11.92 12.70 7.90
N ILE A 177 -11.07 13.18 8.80
CA ILE A 177 -11.14 14.57 9.28
C ILE A 177 -10.73 15.57 8.19
N VAL A 178 -9.64 15.29 7.48
CA VAL A 178 -9.12 16.13 6.39
C VAL A 178 -10.12 16.21 5.24
N VAL A 179 -10.81 15.11 4.92
CA VAL A 179 -11.87 15.09 3.88
C VAL A 179 -13.25 15.53 4.37
N ASN A 180 -13.37 16.05 5.60
CA ASN A 180 -14.62 16.52 6.22
C ASN A 180 -15.68 15.44 6.53
N HIS A 181 -15.32 14.16 6.55
CA HIS A 181 -16.22 13.03 6.83
C HIS A 181 -16.09 12.52 8.27
N TRP A 182 -16.54 13.30 9.25
CA TRP A 182 -16.45 12.98 10.68
C TRP A 182 -17.18 11.70 11.07
N GLU A 183 -18.25 11.36 10.35
CA GLU A 183 -19.00 10.12 10.49
C GLU A 183 -18.12 8.87 10.34
N GLY A 184 -17.08 8.93 9.49
CA GLY A 184 -16.14 7.82 9.31
C GLY A 184 -15.33 7.52 10.57
N VAL A 185 -15.02 8.54 11.36
CA VAL A 185 -14.33 8.38 12.67
C VAL A 185 -15.24 7.63 13.65
N GLY A 186 -16.52 8.01 13.71
CA GLY A 186 -17.53 7.33 14.54
C GLY A 186 -17.73 5.87 14.15
N PHE A 187 -17.83 5.58 12.84
CA PHE A 187 -17.92 4.23 12.31
C PHE A 187 -16.72 3.37 12.70
N MET A 188 -15.51 3.91 12.59
CA MET A 188 -14.30 3.15 12.91
C MET A 188 -14.16 2.85 14.41
N ILE A 189 -14.54 3.78 15.29
CA ILE A 189 -14.59 3.54 16.74
C ILE A 189 -15.61 2.43 17.04
N ALA A 190 -16.81 2.51 16.47
CA ALA A 190 -17.85 1.51 16.66
C ALA A 190 -17.41 0.11 16.20
N ALA A 191 -16.81 0.01 15.00
CA ALA A 191 -16.29 -1.25 14.47
C ALA A 191 -15.23 -1.86 15.41
N LYS A 192 -14.31 -1.04 15.94
CA LYS A 192 -13.29 -1.50 16.89
C LYS A 192 -13.89 -1.96 18.22
N SER A 193 -14.93 -1.29 18.71
CA SER A 193 -15.65 -1.71 19.92
C SER A 193 -16.31 -3.08 19.74
N VAL A 194 -16.92 -3.37 18.57
CA VAL A 194 -17.54 -4.67 18.27
C VAL A 194 -16.54 -5.82 18.38
N PHE A 195 -15.35 -5.69 17.78
CA PHE A 195 -14.29 -6.71 17.89
C PHE A 195 -13.74 -6.86 19.31
N ARG A 196 -13.85 -5.83 20.14
CA ARG A 196 -13.36 -5.84 21.52
C ARG A 196 -14.29 -6.59 22.49
N PHE A 197 -15.59 -6.63 22.19
CA PHE A 197 -16.58 -7.29 23.05
C PHE A 197 -16.38 -8.81 23.15
N SER A 198 -15.85 -9.47 22.12
CA SER A 198 -15.54 -10.91 22.17
C SER A 198 -14.39 -11.25 23.13
N ASP A 199 -13.40 -10.36 23.23
CA ASP A 199 -12.18 -10.60 24.02
C ASP A 199 -12.38 -10.29 25.51
N LEU A 200 -13.26 -9.33 25.81
CA LEU A 200 -13.66 -8.92 27.17
C LEU A 200 -14.39 -10.01 27.97
N ALA A 201 -14.95 -11.03 27.30
CA ALA A 201 -15.67 -12.11 27.94
C ALA A 201 -14.77 -13.07 28.76
N GLN A 202 -13.44 -12.97 28.64
CA GLN A 202 -12.48 -13.81 29.35
C GLN A 202 -11.85 -13.05 30.55
N ALA A 203 -12.30 -13.34 31.76
CA ALA A 203 -11.94 -12.63 33.01
C ALA A 203 -10.43 -12.59 33.35
N LYS A 204 -9.58 -13.44 32.72
CA LYS A 204 -8.13 -13.54 33.00
C LYS A 204 -7.32 -12.36 32.43
N GLN A 205 -7.91 -11.45 31.66
CA GLN A 205 -7.18 -10.44 30.87
C GLN A 205 -7.49 -8.97 31.22
N ARG A 206 -7.99 -8.66 32.43
CA ARG A 206 -8.41 -7.29 32.78
C ARG A 206 -7.31 -6.22 32.60
N LYS A 207 -6.07 -6.47 33.05
CA LYS A 207 -4.94 -5.52 32.88
C LYS A 207 -4.58 -5.30 31.41
N LEU A 208 -4.55 -6.37 30.61
CA LEU A 208 -4.31 -6.31 29.18
C LEU A 208 -5.43 -5.53 28.47
N THR A 209 -6.68 -5.77 28.86
CA THR A 209 -7.83 -5.05 28.37
C THR A 209 -7.72 -3.55 28.67
N GLU A 210 -7.41 -3.16 29.90
CA GLU A 210 -7.26 -1.74 30.26
C GLU A 210 -6.11 -1.10 29.47
N TYR A 211 -4.96 -1.77 29.37
CA TYR A 211 -3.81 -1.32 28.58
C TYR A 211 -4.17 -1.05 27.10
N VAL A 212 -4.82 -2.02 26.44
CA VAL A 212 -5.18 -1.87 25.01
C VAL A 212 -6.29 -0.84 24.83
N LEU A 213 -7.15 -0.61 25.85
CA LEU A 213 -8.24 0.37 25.77
C LEU A 213 -7.68 1.78 25.83
N ILE A 214 -6.84 2.05 26.84
CA ILE A 214 -6.15 3.32 27.01
C ILE A 214 -5.29 3.61 25.77
N GLY A 215 -4.53 2.62 25.29
CA GLY A 215 -3.70 2.80 24.11
C GLY A 215 -4.49 3.11 22.84
N THR A 216 -5.66 2.49 22.67
CA THR A 216 -6.55 2.82 21.55
C THR A 216 -7.08 4.24 21.66
N LEU A 217 -7.61 4.64 22.83
CA LEU A 217 -8.16 5.99 23.04
C LEU A 217 -7.09 7.07 22.83
N LEU A 218 -5.87 6.85 23.36
CA LEU A 218 -4.75 7.75 23.16
C LEU A 218 -4.35 7.86 21.68
N SER A 219 -4.27 6.73 20.97
CA SER A 219 -3.97 6.69 19.54
C SER A 219 -4.99 7.46 18.69
N PHE A 220 -6.28 7.24 18.97
CA PHE A 220 -7.37 7.96 18.31
C PHE A 220 -7.33 9.46 18.65
N GLY A 221 -7.14 9.83 19.91
CA GLY A 221 -7.05 11.22 20.35
C GLY A 221 -5.93 11.98 19.63
N ILE A 222 -4.73 11.37 19.51
CA ILE A 222 -3.61 11.96 18.77
C ILE A 222 -3.96 12.15 17.29
N ALA A 223 -4.62 11.18 16.66
CA ALA A 223 -5.03 11.29 15.26
C ALA A 223 -6.08 12.39 15.03
N VAL A 224 -7.06 12.51 15.95
CA VAL A 224 -8.08 13.57 15.90
C VAL A 224 -7.43 14.94 16.06
N LEU A 225 -6.56 15.11 17.06
CA LEU A 225 -5.87 16.38 17.30
C LEU A 225 -5.00 16.78 16.11
N ALA A 226 -4.23 15.84 15.55
CA ALA A 226 -3.43 16.10 14.36
C ALA A 226 -4.30 16.50 13.15
N GLY A 227 -5.44 15.85 12.96
CA GLY A 227 -6.41 16.20 11.91
C GLY A 227 -6.96 17.61 12.07
N ILE A 228 -7.36 17.99 13.30
CA ILE A 228 -7.89 19.33 13.60
C ILE A 228 -6.83 20.42 13.42
N LEU A 229 -5.57 20.16 13.80
CA LEU A 229 -4.50 21.16 13.71
C LEU A 229 -4.05 21.44 12.26
N ILE A 230 -4.25 20.49 11.36
CA ILE A 230 -3.82 20.59 9.95
C ILE A 230 -4.92 21.17 9.05
N LYS A 231 -6.17 20.87 9.38
CA LYS A 231 -7.35 21.37 8.69
C LYS A 231 -7.56 22.86 8.92
#